data_AF-A0A3P6A061-F1
#
_entry.id   AF-A0A3P6A061-F1
#
_cell.length_a   1.000
_cell.length_b   1.000
_cell.length_c   1.000
_cell.angle_alpha   90.00
_cell.angle_beta   90.00
_cell.angle_gamma   90.00
#
_symmetry.space_group_name_H-M   'P 1'
#
loop_
_entity.id
_entity.type
_entity.pdbx_description
1 polymer ?
#
loop_
_entity_poly.entity_id
_entity_poly.type
_entity_poly.pdbx_seq_one_letter_code
_entity_poly.pdbx_strand_id
1 'polypeptide(L)'
;MVNECFANSRFKEAVNTFQRVGNTVNDLQLCYRNIISRFCEQGMLSEAGAFFEDMCSKQFIIPDIPTYRILLDAYANGSRFDDAERMANLTVDSNLKCIAKFCPLD
;
A
#
# COMPACT_ATOMS: atom_id res chain seq x y z
N MET A 1 13.99 7.98 -17.68
CA MET A 1 12.92 8.92 -18.08
C MET A 1 11.80 8.27 -18.90
N VAL A 2 12.03 7.22 -19.72
CA VAL A 2 10.93 6.50 -20.41
C VAL A 2 10.30 5.40 -19.55
N ASN A 3 11.08 4.72 -18.69
CA ASN A 3 10.59 3.66 -17.80
C ASN A 3 9.54 4.15 -16.77
N GLU A 4 9.61 5.43 -16.38
CA GLU A 4 8.69 6.09 -15.44
C GLU A 4 7.30 6.36 -16.06
N CYS A 5 7.24 6.55 -17.38
CA CYS A 5 6.01 6.89 -18.09
C CYS A 5 5.12 5.66 -18.34
N PHE A 6 5.73 4.47 -18.49
CA PHE A 6 5.00 3.21 -18.62
C PHE A 6 4.50 2.65 -17.27
N ALA A 7 5.19 2.98 -16.17
CA ALA A 7 4.84 2.49 -14.84
C ALA A 7 3.82 3.36 -14.07
N ASN A 8 3.51 4.58 -14.52
CA ASN A 8 2.49 5.40 -13.88
C ASN A 8 1.15 5.37 -14.64
N SER A 9 1.19 5.29 -15.97
CA SER A 9 -0.01 5.37 -16.83
C SER A 9 -0.82 4.07 -16.80
N ARG A 10 -0.17 2.90 -16.93
CA ARG A 10 -0.86 1.60 -16.90
C ARG A 10 -1.46 1.26 -15.55
N PHE A 11 -0.89 1.79 -14.46
CA PHE A 11 -1.33 1.47 -13.11
C PHE A 11 -2.50 2.34 -12.66
N LYS A 12 -2.49 3.64 -13.00
CA LYS A 12 -3.71 4.48 -12.87
C LYS A 12 -4.84 3.91 -13.71
N GLU A 13 -4.56 3.43 -14.92
CA GLU A 13 -5.53 2.69 -15.72
C GLU A 13 -5.96 1.39 -15.07
N ALA A 14 -5.06 0.61 -14.45
CA ALA A 14 -5.42 -0.60 -13.72
C ALA A 14 -6.36 -0.28 -12.55
N VAL A 15 -6.04 0.74 -11.74
CA VAL A 15 -6.91 1.22 -10.66
C VAL A 15 -8.27 1.67 -11.20
N ASN A 16 -8.29 2.50 -12.23
CA ASN A 16 -9.53 3.01 -12.81
C ASN A 16 -10.39 1.89 -13.42
N THR A 17 -9.76 0.98 -14.17
CA THR A 17 -10.41 -0.18 -14.77
C THR A 17 -11.04 -1.07 -13.70
N PHE A 18 -10.35 -1.32 -12.59
CA PHE A 18 -10.88 -2.12 -11.49
C PHE A 18 -11.82 -1.34 -10.57
N GLN A 19 -11.76 -0.02 -10.45
CA GLN A 19 -12.83 0.77 -9.81
C GLN A 19 -14.14 0.71 -10.61
N ARG A 20 -14.03 0.53 -11.93
CA ARG A 20 -15.17 0.41 -12.82
C ARG A 20 -15.78 -1.00 -12.84
N VAL A 21 -15.04 -2.01 -12.40
CA VAL A 21 -15.43 -3.44 -12.43
C VAL A 21 -15.58 -4.05 -11.04
N GLY A 22 -14.82 -3.55 -10.07
CA GLY A 22 -14.83 -3.93 -8.67
C GLY A 22 -16.03 -3.32 -7.97
N ASN A 23 -16.91 -4.18 -7.49
CA ASN A 23 -18.17 -3.78 -6.87
C ASN A 23 -18.03 -3.57 -5.36
N THR A 24 -16.87 -3.87 -4.76
CA THR A 24 -16.67 -3.85 -3.32
C THR A 24 -15.36 -3.19 -2.89
N VAL A 25 -15.32 -2.71 -1.64
CA VAL A 25 -14.12 -2.15 -0.99
C VAL A 25 -12.97 -3.17 -0.92
N ASN A 26 -13.30 -4.45 -0.75
CA ASN A 26 -12.31 -5.53 -0.66
C ASN A 26 -11.56 -5.74 -1.98
N ASP A 27 -12.27 -5.63 -3.11
CA ASP A 27 -11.67 -5.73 -4.43
C ASP A 27 -10.62 -4.63 -4.65
N LEU A 28 -10.91 -3.42 -4.17
CA LEU A 28 -9.99 -2.29 -4.24
C LEU A 28 -8.75 -2.50 -3.34
N GLN A 29 -8.92 -2.99 -2.11
CA GLN A 29 -7.78 -3.30 -1.23
C GLN A 29 -6.84 -4.33 -1.87
N LEU A 30 -7.39 -5.40 -2.44
CA LEU A 30 -6.62 -6.42 -3.16
C LEU A 30 -5.90 -5.83 -4.37
N CYS A 31 -6.53 -4.91 -5.11
CA CYS A 31 -5.89 -4.22 -6.23
C CYS A 31 -4.69 -3.40 -5.77
N TYR A 32 -4.85 -2.60 -4.72
CA TYR A 32 -3.75 -1.80 -4.18
C TYR A 32 -2.58 -2.70 -3.76
N ARG A 33 -2.86 -3.75 -3.00
CA ARG A 33 -1.85 -4.72 -2.57
C ARG A 33 -1.12 -5.37 -3.73
N ASN A 34 -1.85 -5.80 -4.77
CA ASN A 34 -1.24 -6.42 -5.95
C ASN A 34 -0.32 -5.45 -6.69
N ILE A 35 -0.74 -4.20 -6.88
CA ILE A 35 0.08 -3.18 -7.54
C ILE A 35 1.34 -2.87 -6.71
N ILE A 36 1.20 -2.69 -5.40
CA ILE A 36 2.33 -2.47 -4.48
C ILE A 36 3.32 -3.63 -4.55
N SER A 37 2.83 -4.88 -4.55
CA SER A 37 3.69 -6.07 -4.71
C SER A 37 4.49 -6.01 -6.01
N ARG A 38 3.86 -5.65 -7.13
CA ARG A 38 4.56 -5.55 -8.42
C ARG A 38 5.61 -4.45 -8.44
N PHE A 39 5.36 -3.30 -7.83
CA PHE A 39 6.39 -2.27 -7.70
C PHE A 39 7.57 -2.76 -6.85
N CYS A 40 7.29 -3.45 -5.74
CA CYS A 40 8.33 -4.02 -4.88
C CYS A 40 9.18 -5.07 -5.62
N GLU A 41 8.55 -5.99 -6.35
CA GLU A 41 9.22 -7.02 -7.16
C GLU A 41 10.11 -6.43 -8.26
N GLN A 42 9.78 -5.23 -8.76
CA GLN A 42 10.54 -4.51 -9.77
C GLN A 42 11.61 -3.56 -9.18
N GLY A 43 11.75 -3.51 -7.86
CA GLY A 43 12.67 -2.59 -7.17
C GLY A 43 12.22 -1.12 -7.23
N MET A 44 10.98 -0.85 -7.65
CA MET A 44 10.39 0.47 -7.78
C MET A 44 9.83 0.94 -6.42
N LEU A 45 10.72 1.03 -5.43
CA LEU A 45 10.36 1.21 -4.03
C LEU A 45 9.77 2.60 -3.71
N SER A 46 10.12 3.62 -4.51
CA SER A 46 9.56 4.97 -4.36
C SER A 46 8.12 5.03 -4.85
N GLU A 47 7.84 4.39 -5.96
CA GLU A 47 6.50 4.26 -6.54
C GLU A 47 5.60 3.40 -5.66
N ALA A 48 6.13 2.31 -5.09
CA ALA A 48 5.43 1.49 -4.11
C ALA A 48 4.97 2.32 -2.91
N GLY A 49 5.85 3.17 -2.37
CA GLY A 49 5.56 4.05 -1.23
C GLY A 49 4.53 5.12 -1.55
N ALA A 50 4.70 5.83 -2.67
CA ALA A 50 3.74 6.85 -3.11
C ALA A 50 2.33 6.27 -3.33
N PHE A 51 2.26 5.05 -3.87
CA PHE A 51 0.98 4.38 -4.11
C PHE A 51 0.33 3.85 -2.83
N PHE A 52 1.14 3.44 -1.85
CA PHE A 52 0.66 3.14 -0.49
C PHE A 52 0.10 4.40 0.21
N GLU A 53 0.74 5.56 0.05
CA GLU A 53 0.22 6.83 0.58
C GLU A 53 -1.12 7.20 -0.10
N ASP A 54 -1.27 6.99 -1.41
CA ASP A 54 -2.56 7.15 -2.09
C ASP A 54 -3.62 6.19 -1.53
N MET A 55 -3.28 4.93 -1.26
CA MET A 55 -4.18 3.97 -0.59
C MET A 55 -4.67 4.51 0.75
N CYS A 56 -3.76 5.02 1.59
CA CYS A 56 -4.07 5.58 2.91
C CYS A 56 -4.91 6.86 2.83
N SER A 57 -4.85 7.60 1.73
CA SER A 57 -5.65 8.81 1.52
C SER A 57 -7.12 8.51 1.22
N LYS A 58 -7.48 7.27 0.85
CA LYS A 58 -8.86 6.90 0.52
C LYS A 58 -9.65 6.57 1.78
N GLN A 59 -10.80 7.24 1.96
CA GLN A 59 -11.64 7.14 3.16
C GLN A 59 -12.12 5.71 3.51
N PHE A 60 -12.27 4.83 2.53
CA PHE A 60 -12.84 3.49 2.73
C PHE A 60 -11.83 2.36 2.49
N ILE A 61 -10.57 2.67 2.16
CA ILE A 61 -9.56 1.65 1.88
C ILE A 61 -8.55 1.68 3.02
N ILE A 62 -8.45 0.56 3.73
CA ILE A 62 -7.53 0.42 4.86
C ILE A 62 -6.47 -0.59 4.44
N PRO A 63 -5.18 -0.25 4.51
CA PRO A 63 -4.12 -1.22 4.24
C PRO A 63 -4.18 -2.39 5.23
N ASP A 64 -4.06 -3.61 4.70
CA ASP A 64 -4.04 -4.84 5.49
C ASP A 64 -2.61 -5.16 5.95
N ILE A 65 -2.49 -6.01 6.99
CA ILE A 65 -1.19 -6.46 7.52
C ILE A 65 -0.26 -6.98 6.40
N PRO A 66 -0.74 -7.81 5.44
CA PRO A 66 0.08 -8.22 4.31
C PRO A 66 0.66 -7.07 3.47
N THR A 67 -0.09 -5.99 3.23
CA THR A 67 0.42 -4.82 2.47
C THR A 67 1.62 -4.19 3.18
N TYR A 68 1.51 -4.00 4.49
CA TYR A 68 2.61 -3.49 5.30
C TYR A 68 3.84 -4.40 5.25
N ARG A 69 3.64 -5.72 5.38
CA ARG A 69 4.71 -6.71 5.34
C ARG A 69 5.47 -6.69 4.02
N ILE A 70 4.75 -6.62 2.89
CA ILE A 70 5.36 -6.54 1.56
C ILE A 70 6.31 -5.33 1.45
N LEU A 71 5.86 -4.15 1.89
CA LEU A 71 6.66 -2.93 1.84
C LEU A 71 7.87 -3.01 2.77
N LEU A 72 7.69 -3.52 4.00
CA LEU A 72 8.78 -3.65 4.97
C LEU A 72 9.87 -4.61 4.47
N ASP A 73 9.48 -5.78 3.96
CA ASP A 73 10.41 -6.74 3.36
C ASP A 73 11.14 -6.13 2.15
N ALA A 74 10.41 -5.40 1.30
CA ALA A 74 10.98 -4.76 0.11
C ALA A 74 11.97 -3.62 0.45
N TYR A 75 11.64 -2.76 1.41
CA TYR A 75 12.52 -1.68 1.87
C TYR A 75 13.77 -2.23 2.55
N ALA A 76 13.64 -3.26 3.40
CA ALA A 76 14.78 -3.91 4.04
C ALA A 76 15.74 -4.53 3.01
N ASN A 77 15.21 -5.28 2.04
CA ASN A 77 16.00 -5.88 0.96
C ASN A 77 16.62 -4.83 0.03
N GLY A 78 15.96 -3.68 -0.15
CA GLY A 78 16.45 -2.54 -0.91
C GLY A 78 17.44 -1.64 -0.17
N SER A 79 17.85 -1.99 1.05
CA SER A 79 18.68 -1.15 1.93
C SER A 79 18.10 0.25 2.21
N ARG A 80 16.78 0.41 2.12
CA ARG A 80 16.03 1.63 2.45
C ARG A 80 15.55 1.56 3.90
N PHE A 81 16.50 1.53 4.84
CA PHE A 81 16.21 1.25 6.26
C PHE A 81 15.33 2.30 6.92
N ASP A 82 15.50 3.59 6.58
CA ASP A 82 14.67 4.68 7.12
C ASP A 82 13.18 4.51 6.73
N ASP A 83 12.92 4.09 5.49
CA ASP A 83 11.56 3.81 5.01
C ASP A 83 10.98 2.56 5.67
N ALA A 84 11.81 1.52 5.88
CA ALA A 84 11.41 0.34 6.63
C ALA A 84 11.05 0.67 8.09
N GLU A 85 11.82 1.54 8.76
CA GLU A 85 11.53 2.00 10.12
C GLU A 85 10.24 2.81 10.17
N ARG A 86 10.04 3.76 9.24
CA ARG A 86 8.78 4.51 9.11
C ARG A 86 7.60 3.57 8.92
N MET A 87 7.74 2.55 8.07
CA MET A 87 6.69 1.57 7.85
C MET A 87 6.43 0.70 9.09
N ALA A 88 7.46 0.29 9.82
CA ALA A 88 7.30 -0.45 11.07
C ALA A 88 6.51 0.39 12.10
N ASN A 89 6.84 1.67 12.27
CA ASN A 89 6.13 2.56 13.17
C ASN A 89 4.65 2.72 12.77
N LEU A 90 4.36 2.85 11.46
CA LEU A 90 2.99 2.89 10.95
C LEU A 90 2.21 1.59 11.23
N THR A 91 2.85 0.41 11.20
CA THR A 91 2.16 -0.85 11.56
C THR A 91 1.75 -0.89 13.02
N VAL A 92 2.59 -0.36 13.92
CA VAL A 92 2.32 -0.32 15.36
C VAL A 92 1.15 0.61 15.63
N ASP A 93 1.11 1.79 15.00
CA ASP A 93 0.03 2.76 15.14
C ASP A 93 -1.31 2.26 14.56
N SER A 94 -1.28 1.63 13.37
CA SER A 94 -2.47 1.05 12.74
C SER A 94 -3.02 -0.15 13.55
N ASN A 95 -2.15 -1.00 14.07
CA ASN A 95 -2.55 -2.11 14.94
C ASN A 95 -3.11 -1.61 16.27
N LEU A 96 -2.51 -0.59 16.90
CA LEU A 96 -3.05 0.06 18.10
C LEU A 96 -4.43 0.68 17.87
N LYS A 97 -4.67 1.31 16.71
CA LYS A 97 -6.00 1.85 16.35
C LYS A 97 -7.06 0.76 16.16
N CYS A 98 -6.69 -0.39 15.60
CA CYS A 98 -7.60 -1.53 15.49
C CYS A 98 -7.95 -2.12 16.86
N ILE A 99 -6.99 -2.21 17.79
CA ILE A 99 -7.24 -2.70 19.16
C ILE A 99 -8.06 -1.68 19.97
N ALA A 100 -7.77 -0.38 19.82
CA ALA A 100 -8.52 0.69 20.48
C ALA A 100 -9.98 0.80 20.00
N LYS A 101 -10.30 0.39 18.77
CA LYS A 101 -11.69 0.27 18.30
C LYS A 101 -12.47 -0.88 18.94
N PHE A 102 -11.79 -1.88 19.49
CA PHE A 102 -12.39 -3.02 20.20
C PHE A 102 -12.39 -2.87 21.72
N CYS A 103 -11.86 -1.77 22.25
CA CYS A 103 -11.95 -1.43 23.67
C CYS A 103 -12.99 -0.32 23.81
N PRO A 104 -14.26 -0.62 24.17
CA PRO A 104 -15.17 0.43 24.59
C PRO A 104 -14.59 1.03 25.88
N LEU A 105 -14.01 2.21 25.77
CA LEU A 105 -13.85 3.09 26.92
C LEU A 105 -15.19 3.81 27.06
N ASP A 106 -15.96 3.28 28.01
CA ASP A 106 -17.27 3.71 28.55
C ASP A 106 -18.51 3.56 27.66
#